data_AF-A0A1F6VHG0-F1
#
_entry.id   AF-A0A1F6VHG0-F1
#
_cell.length_a   1.000
_cell.length_b   1.000
_cell.length_c   1.000
_cell.angle_alpha   90.00
_cell.angle_beta   90.00
_cell.angle_gamma   90.00
#
_symmetry.space_group_name_H-M   'P 1'
#
loop_
_entity.id
_entity.type
_entity.pdbx_description
1 polymer ?
#
loop_
_entity_poly.entity_id
_entity_poly.type
_entity_poly.pdbx_seq_one_letter_code
_entity_poly.pdbx_strand_id
1 'polypeptide(L)'
;MPRHALLLATAVLVISMLVVTLRHESRLLFAQLQTLRAERDALNTEWGQLLLEEGTWSEHRRIEQMARTRLDMHIAGRDRIIVLDGTRPRP
;
A
#
# COMPACT_ATOMS: atom_id res chain seq x y z
N MET A 1 31.33 -50.01 29.94
CA MET A 1 30.61 -48.77 29.57
C MET A 1 29.17 -49.14 29.21
N PRO A 2 28.16 -48.52 29.83
CA PRO A 2 26.79 -48.95 29.65
C PRO A 2 26.30 -48.70 28.22
N ARG A 3 25.91 -49.78 27.53
CA ARG A 3 25.36 -49.80 26.16
C ARG A 3 24.23 -48.80 25.90
N HIS A 4 23.45 -48.43 26.93
CA HIS A 4 22.42 -47.39 26.82
C HIS A 4 23.00 -45.98 26.65
N ALA A 5 24.16 -45.68 27.23
CA ALA A 5 24.79 -44.37 27.10
C ALA A 5 25.25 -44.11 25.66
N LEU A 6 25.75 -45.15 24.98
CA LEU A 6 26.13 -45.06 23.57
C LEU A 6 24.90 -44.78 22.68
N LEU A 7 23.78 -45.50 22.92
CA LEU A 7 22.53 -45.29 22.18
C LEU A 7 22.01 -43.86 22.36
N LEU A 8 21.96 -43.36 23.60
CA LEU A 8 21.53 -41.99 23.88
C LEU A 8 22.43 -40.96 23.22
N ALA A 9 23.76 -41.15 23.28
CA ALA A 9 24.71 -40.25 22.62
C ALA A 9 24.47 -40.20 21.10
N THR A 10 24.28 -41.36 20.46
CA THR A 10 23.98 -41.39 19.02
C THR A 10 22.64 -40.74 18.68
N ALA A 11 21.61 -40.97 19.49
CA ALA A 11 20.30 -40.36 19.30
C ALA A 11 20.37 -38.82 19.40
N VAL A 12 21.08 -38.30 20.39
CA VAL A 12 21.28 -36.85 20.57
C VAL A 12 22.04 -36.24 19.40
N LEU A 13 23.07 -36.91 18.88
CA LEU A 13 23.80 -36.44 17.70
C LEU A 13 22.90 -36.37 16.45
N VAL A 14 22.09 -37.40 16.22
CA VAL A 14 21.14 -37.42 15.10
C VAL A 14 20.11 -36.30 15.24
N ILE A 15 19.51 -36.14 16.43
CA ILE A 15 18.53 -35.08 16.68
C ILE A 15 19.16 -33.70 16.52
N SER A 16 20.39 -33.51 17.02
CA SER A 16 21.10 -32.24 16.89
C SER A 16 21.28 -31.86 15.41
N MET A 17 21.73 -32.79 14.57
CA MET A 17 21.88 -32.55 13.15
C MET A 17 20.53 -32.22 12.49
N LEU A 18 19.48 -32.96 12.82
CA LEU A 18 18.13 -32.76 12.31
C LEU A 18 17.57 -31.37 12.67
N VAL A 19 17.75 -30.94 13.92
CA VAL A 19 17.30 -29.62 14.38
C VAL A 19 18.04 -28.50 13.65
N VAL A 20 19.34 -28.66 13.40
CA VAL A 20 20.14 -27.67 12.68
C VAL A 20 19.66 -27.52 11.24
N THR A 21 19.40 -28.62 10.53
CA THR A 21 18.90 -28.59 9.15
C THR A 21 17.51 -27.97 9.07
N LEU A 22 16.56 -28.44 9.90
CA LEU A 22 15.21 -27.88 10.00
C LEU A 22 15.23 -26.38 10.29
N ARG A 23 16.10 -25.93 11.20
CA ARG A 23 16.22 -24.51 11.52
C ARG A 23 16.82 -23.71 10.37
N HIS A 24 17.73 -24.30 9.59
CA HIS A 24 18.27 -23.65 8.39
C HIS A 24 17.20 -23.48 7.31
N GLU A 25 16.46 -24.53 6.99
CA GLU A 25 15.35 -24.47 6.03
C GLU A 25 14.27 -23.48 6.47
N SER A 26 13.90 -23.52 7.76
CA SER A 26 12.94 -22.57 8.32
C SER A 26 13.37 -21.12 8.12
N ARG A 27 14.66 -20.80 8.32
CA ARG A 27 15.18 -19.44 8.07
C ARG A 27 15.10 -19.07 6.59
N LEU A 28 15.40 -19.99 5.68
CA LEU A 28 15.34 -19.73 4.24
C LEU A 28 13.90 -19.47 3.78
N LEU A 29 12.97 -20.35 4.18
CA LEU A 29 11.54 -20.20 3.87
C LEU A 29 10.97 -18.92 4.48
N PHE A 30 11.38 -18.59 5.70
CA PHE A 30 10.96 -17.33 6.33
C PHE A 30 11.48 -16.12 5.57
N ALA A 31 12.73 -16.12 5.11
CA ALA A 31 13.27 -15.04 4.29
C ALA A 31 12.47 -14.88 2.98
N GLN A 32 12.18 -15.97 2.28
CA GLN A 32 11.36 -15.96 1.06
C GLN A 32 9.94 -15.43 1.33
N LEU A 33 9.34 -15.83 2.45
CA LEU A 33 8.03 -15.33 2.84
C LEU A 33 8.06 -13.81 3.10
N GLN A 34 9.12 -13.30 3.73
CA GLN A 34 9.28 -11.87 3.96
C GLN A 34 9.46 -11.09 2.65
N THR A 35 10.19 -11.62 1.67
CA THR A 35 10.35 -10.96 0.37
C THR A 35 9.02 -10.86 -0.38
N LEU A 36 8.24 -11.95 -0.43
CA LEU A 36 6.93 -11.94 -1.10
C LEU A 36 5.93 -11.00 -0.39
N ARG A 37 5.98 -10.92 0.95
CA ARG A 37 5.16 -9.98 1.72
C ARG A 37 5.52 -8.53 1.41
N ALA A 38 6.82 -8.21 1.37
CA ALA A 38 7.28 -6.87 1.01
C ALA A 38 6.82 -6.46 -0.40
N GLU A 39 6.91 -7.38 -1.36
CA GLU A 39 6.40 -7.15 -2.72
C GLU A 39 4.88 -6.88 -2.71
N ARG A 40 4.10 -7.74 -2.05
CA ARG A 40 2.66 -7.54 -1.89
C ARG A 40 2.32 -6.18 -1.27
N ASP A 41 3.03 -5.79 -0.21
CA ASP A 41 2.78 -4.54 0.49
C ASP A 41 3.12 -3.32 -0.37
N ALA A 42 4.17 -3.42 -1.20
CA ALA A 42 4.51 -2.40 -2.19
C ALA A 42 3.39 -2.26 -3.23
N LEU A 43 2.92 -3.36 -3.81
CA LEU A 43 1.80 -3.34 -4.76
C LEU A 43 0.52 -2.78 -4.14
N ASN A 44 0.22 -3.13 -2.89
CA ASN A 44 -0.97 -2.61 -2.20
C ASN A 44 -0.88 -1.10 -1.94
N THR A 45 0.33 -0.58 -1.71
CA THR A 45 0.57 0.85 -1.57
C THR A 45 0.36 1.58 -2.90
N GLU A 46 0.93 1.06 -3.98
CA GLU A 46 0.73 1.60 -5.34
C GLU A 46 -0.75 1.57 -5.73
N TRP A 47 -1.43 0.45 -5.49
CA TRP A 47 -2.88 0.33 -5.71
C TRP A 47 -3.68 1.36 -4.92
N GLY A 48 -3.31 1.59 -3.66
CA GLY A 48 -3.91 2.64 -2.84
C GLY A 48 -3.70 4.04 -3.41
N GLN A 49 -2.51 4.33 -3.94
CA GLN A 49 -2.22 5.60 -4.61
C GLN A 49 -3.07 5.76 -5.88
N LEU A 50 -3.14 4.71 -6.72
CA LEU A 50 -3.95 4.72 -7.94
C LEU A 50 -5.44 4.93 -7.63
N LEU A 51 -5.97 4.33 -6.57
CA LEU A 51 -7.36 4.55 -6.13
C LEU A 51 -7.61 5.99 -5.68
N LEU A 52 -6.64 6.63 -5.02
CA LEU A 52 -6.75 8.04 -4.64
C LEU A 52 -6.69 8.96 -5.86
N GLU A 53 -5.83 8.62 -6.83
CA GLU A 53 -5.79 9.29 -8.13
C GLU A 53 -7.16 9.17 -8.82
N GLU A 54 -7.72 7.97 -8.95
CA GLU A 54 -9.02 7.76 -9.61
C GLU A 54 -10.19 8.41 -8.86
N GLY A 55 -10.20 8.31 -7.52
CA GLY A 55 -11.21 8.92 -6.65
C GLY A 55 -11.27 10.44 -6.75
N THR A 56 -10.10 11.09 -6.95
CA THR A 56 -10.02 12.54 -7.15
C THR A 56 -10.76 12.98 -8.43
N TRP A 57 -10.74 12.16 -9.48
CA TRP A 57 -11.43 12.45 -10.75
C TRP A 57 -12.92 12.10 -10.70
N SER A 58 -13.31 11.08 -9.92
CA SER A 58 -14.73 10.70 -9.72
C SER A 58 -15.49 11.72 -8.87
N GLU A 59 -14.91 12.19 -7.75
CA GLU A 59 -15.52 13.25 -6.93
C GLU A 59 -15.56 14.59 -7.68
N HIS A 60 -14.48 14.99 -8.39
CA HIS A 60 -14.52 16.22 -9.20
C HIS A 60 -15.57 16.17 -10.31
N ARG A 61 -15.66 15.06 -11.07
CA ARG A 61 -16.70 14.93 -12.11
C ARG A 61 -18.11 14.96 -11.52
N ARG A 62 -18.35 14.32 -10.37
CA ARG A 62 -19.67 14.36 -9.72
C ARG A 62 -20.01 15.76 -9.21
N ILE A 63 -19.05 16.48 -8.63
CA ILE A 63 -19.22 17.86 -8.17
C ILE A 63 -19.47 18.79 -9.36
N GLU A 64 -18.70 18.66 -10.45
CA GLU A 64 -18.87 19.48 -11.65
C GLU A 64 -20.21 19.21 -12.33
N GLN A 65 -20.62 17.94 -12.42
CA GLN A 65 -21.92 17.58 -12.98
C GLN A 65 -23.07 18.08 -12.10
N MET A 66 -22.96 17.98 -10.77
CA MET A 66 -23.93 18.57 -9.84
C MET A 66 -23.95 20.11 -9.91
N ALA A 67 -22.81 20.78 -10.06
CA ALA A 67 -22.75 22.24 -10.21
C ALA A 67 -23.39 22.69 -11.54
N ARG A 68 -23.14 21.96 -12.63
CA ARG A 68 -23.77 22.23 -13.94
C ARG A 68 -25.27 21.96 -13.93
N THR A 69 -25.72 20.86 -13.32
CA THR A 69 -27.13 20.44 -13.39
C THR A 69 -28.02 21.01 -12.29
N ARG A 70 -27.51 21.19 -11.06
CA ARG A 70 -28.30 21.73 -9.93
C ARG A 70 -28.11 23.21 -9.70
N LEU A 71 -26.96 23.78 -10.07
CA LEU A 71 -26.68 25.21 -9.95
C LEU A 71 -26.67 25.95 -11.30
N ASP A 72 -27.01 25.27 -12.40
CA ASP A 72 -27.01 25.81 -13.78
C ASP A 72 -25.69 26.51 -14.16
N MET A 73 -24.59 26.05 -13.55
CA MET A 73 -23.31 26.72 -13.62
C MET A 73 -22.61 26.38 -14.95
N HIS A 74 -22.70 27.30 -15.91
CA HIS A 74 -22.05 27.21 -17.22
C HIS A 74 -20.74 28.00 -17.21
N ILE A 75 -19.73 27.52 -17.97
CA ILE A 75 -18.50 28.29 -18.21
C ILE A 75 -18.91 29.57 -18.94
N ALA A 76 -18.75 30.71 -18.26
CA ALA A 76 -19.07 32.01 -18.82
C ALA A 76 -18.22 32.25 -20.07
N GLY A 77 -18.87 32.52 -21.20
CA GLY A 77 -18.19 33.01 -22.40
C GLY A 77 -17.40 34.28 -22.08
N ARG A 78 -16.35 34.54 -22.86
CA ARG A 78 -15.36 35.62 -22.67
C ARG A 78 -15.97 37.02 -22.42
N ASP A 79 -17.24 37.21 -22.79
CA ASP A 79 -18.06 38.41 -22.65
C ASP A 79 -18.69 38.62 -21.26
N ARG A 80 -18.58 37.64 -20.34
CA ARG A 80 -19.20 37.68 -18.99
C ARG A 80 -18.20 37.71 -17.83
N ILE A 81 -16.92 37.96 -18.12
CA ILE A 81 -15.88 38.09 -17.10
C ILE A 81 -15.77 39.56 -16.71
N ILE A 82 -16.34 39.92 -15.56
CA ILE A 82 -16.18 41.27 -14.99
C ILE A 82 -14.92 41.23 -14.12
N VAL A 83 -13.83 41.80 -14.62
CA VAL A 83 -12.63 42.02 -13.80
C VAL A 83 -12.94 43.17 -12.86
N LEU A 84 -13.14 42.86 -11.59
CA LEU A 84 -13.25 43.88 -10.54
C LEU A 84 -11.85 44.43 -10.29
N ASP A 85 -11.54 45.57 -10.91
CA ASP A 85 -10.34 46.32 -10.61
C ASP A 85 -10.49 46.97 -9.23
N GLY A 86 -9.57 46.67 -8.32
CA GLY A 86 -9.67 46.94 -6.88
C GLY A 86 -9.51 48.41 -6.47
N THR A 87 -9.70 49.37 -7.38
CA THR A 87 -9.43 50.79 -7.13
C THR A 87 -10.70 51.63 -7.14
N ARG A 88 -11.49 51.57 -6.07
CA ARG A 88 -12.33 52.72 -5.67
C ARG A 88 -12.28 52.92 -4.15
N PRO A 89 -11.76 54.06 -3.66
CA PRO A 89 -11.93 54.44 -2.27
C PRO A 89 -13.41 54.80 -2.03
N ARG A 90 -13.98 54.29 -0.95
CA ARG A 90 -15.33 54.65 -0.48
C ARG A 90 -15.32 56.07 0.11
N PRO A 91 -16.37 56.88 -0.11
CA PRO A 91 -16.53 58.19 0.52
C PRO A 91 -16.82 58.07 2.03
#